data_AF-A0A5B0QC41-F1
#
_entry.id   AF-A0A5B0QC41-F1
#
_cell.length_a   1.000
_cell.length_b   1.000
_cell.length_c   1.000
_cell.angle_alpha   90.00
_cell.angle_beta   90.00
_cell.angle_gamma   90.00
#
_symmetry.space_group_name_H-M   'P 1'
#
loop_
_entity.id
_entity.type
_entity.pdbx_description
1 polymer ?
#
loop_
_entity_poly.entity_id
_entity_poly.type
_entity_poly.pdbx_seq_one_letter_code
_entity_poly.pdbx_strand_id
1 'polypeptide(L)'
;MINLMSVPHRIHNRPPKVTIPMNKLIASKTENVITQWPWTDNEAQLAAQGFRMVLDPHMRTPLEKLQNPSRSLKVGEIKSLLLDIADDYIDVFFPLFFWVSHCLACLLLAICP
;
A
#
# COMPACT_ATOMS: atom_id res chain seq x y z
N MET A 1 -8.10 39.84 -34.55
CA MET A 1 -8.77 38.53 -34.73
C MET A 1 -7.69 37.46 -34.77
N ILE A 2 -7.54 36.66 -33.72
CA ILE A 2 -6.53 35.59 -33.67
C ILE A 2 -7.29 34.25 -33.73
N ASN A 3 -7.12 33.52 -34.82
CA ASN A 3 -7.65 32.17 -34.99
C ASN A 3 -6.85 31.21 -34.10
N LEU A 4 -7.41 30.83 -32.95
CA LEU A 4 -6.94 29.67 -32.18
C LEU A 4 -7.68 28.42 -32.70
N MET A 5 -7.17 27.82 -33.78
CA MET A 5 -7.48 26.42 -34.08
C MET A 5 -6.61 25.56 -33.16
N SER A 6 -7.07 25.32 -31.92
CA SER A 6 -6.43 24.35 -31.03
C SER A 6 -6.61 22.95 -31.60
N VAL A 7 -5.50 22.35 -32.03
CA VAL A 7 -5.43 20.94 -32.43
C VAL A 7 -5.94 20.07 -31.27
N PRO A 8 -6.91 19.16 -31.50
CA PRO A 8 -7.36 18.27 -30.45
C PRO A 8 -6.18 17.38 -30.04
N HIS A 9 -5.64 17.61 -28.85
CA HIS A 9 -4.68 16.72 -28.25
C HIS A 9 -5.39 15.39 -28.02
N ARG A 10 -4.92 14.31 -28.67
CA ARG A 10 -5.36 12.95 -28.33
C ARG A 10 -5.08 12.72 -26.86
N ILE A 11 -6.12 12.75 -26.03
CA ILE A 11 -6.04 12.29 -24.65
C ILE A 11 -5.83 10.78 -24.74
N HIS A 12 -4.57 10.37 -24.68
CA HIS A 12 -4.25 8.97 -24.48
C HIS A 12 -4.72 8.59 -23.07
N ASN A 13 -5.85 7.89 -22.98
CA ASN A 13 -6.33 7.24 -21.77
C ASN A 13 -5.33 6.14 -21.37
N ARG A 14 -4.20 6.55 -20.78
CA ARG A 14 -3.28 5.62 -20.15
C ARG A 14 -4.01 4.98 -18.97
N PRO A 15 -3.84 3.66 -18.76
CA PRO A 15 -4.42 3.03 -17.59
C PRO A 15 -3.93 3.76 -16.33
N PRO A 16 -4.83 3.99 -15.36
CA PRO A 16 -4.46 4.69 -14.14
C PRO A 16 -3.36 3.93 -13.41
N LYS A 17 -2.41 4.66 -12.83
CA LYS A 17 -1.28 4.06 -12.10
C LYS A 17 -1.67 3.83 -10.65
N VAL A 18 -1.71 2.57 -10.22
CA VAL A 18 -2.02 2.21 -8.83
C VAL A 18 -0.84 2.36 -7.86
N THR A 19 0.39 2.37 -8.37
CA THR A 19 1.60 2.41 -7.54
C THR A 19 1.72 3.67 -6.70
N ILE A 20 1.39 4.83 -7.28
CA ILE A 20 1.48 6.13 -6.59
C ILE A 20 0.50 6.20 -5.40
N PRO A 21 -0.81 5.93 -5.57
CA PRO A 21 -1.75 5.96 -4.45
C PRO A 21 -1.42 4.91 -3.39
N MET A 22 -0.96 3.72 -3.78
CA MET A 22 -0.58 2.67 -2.82
C MET A 22 0.63 3.07 -1.97
N ASN A 23 1.66 3.64 -2.60
CA ASN A 23 2.84 4.14 -1.89
C ASN A 23 2.46 5.29 -0.94
N LYS A 24 1.54 6.16 -1.36
CA LYS A 24 1.05 7.26 -0.51
C LYS A 24 0.26 6.73 0.68
N LEU A 25 -0.59 5.71 0.47
CA LEU A 25 -1.38 5.09 1.55
C LEU A 25 -0.44 4.50 2.60
N ILE A 26 0.53 3.68 2.20
CA ILE A 26 1.41 3.04 3.17
C ILE A 26 2.34 4.04 3.87
N ALA A 27 2.87 5.03 3.16
CA ALA A 27 3.65 6.09 3.76
C ALA A 27 2.82 6.88 4.79
N SER A 28 1.55 7.12 4.51
CA SER A 28 0.64 7.80 5.44
C SER A 28 0.32 6.95 6.67
N LYS A 29 0.10 5.64 6.51
CA LYS A 29 -0.30 4.74 7.59
C LYS A 29 0.89 4.30 8.46
N THR A 30 2.09 4.25 7.89
CA THR A 30 3.33 3.83 8.56
C THR A 30 4.22 5.00 8.97
N GLU A 31 3.71 6.23 8.95
CA GLU A 31 4.49 7.45 9.26
C GLU A 31 5.80 7.57 8.46
N ASN A 32 5.78 7.13 7.20
CA ASN A 32 6.91 7.05 6.27
C ASN A 32 7.99 6.03 6.62
N VAL A 33 7.76 5.08 7.54
CA VAL A 33 8.66 3.94 7.75
C VAL A 33 8.74 3.10 6.48
N ILE A 34 7.59 2.86 5.83
CA ILE A 34 7.50 2.16 4.55
C ILE A 34 7.02 3.16 3.49
N THR A 35 7.89 3.49 2.55
CA THR A 35 7.62 4.50 1.50
C THR A 35 7.08 3.89 0.21
N GLN A 36 7.23 2.57 0.04
CA GLN A 36 6.83 1.84 -1.16
C GLN A 36 6.01 0.62 -0.77
N TRP A 37 4.91 0.39 -1.47
CA TRP A 37 4.09 -0.78 -1.25
C TRP A 37 4.87 -2.05 -1.63
N PRO A 38 5.09 -2.99 -0.68
CA PRO A 38 5.72 -4.25 -1.00
C PRO A 38 4.71 -5.13 -1.75
N TRP A 39 4.86 -5.25 -3.07
CA TRP A 39 3.96 -6.09 -3.86
C TRP A 39 4.19 -7.57 -3.54
N THR A 40 5.41 -8.07 -3.71
CA THR A 40 5.73 -9.49 -3.44
C THR A 40 5.81 -9.74 -1.94
N ASP A 41 5.24 -10.85 -1.46
CA ASP A 41 5.30 -11.27 -0.04
C ASP A 41 4.94 -10.14 0.93
N ASN A 42 3.90 -9.37 0.58
CA ASN A 42 3.48 -8.17 1.29
C ASN A 42 3.40 -8.38 2.81
N GLU A 43 2.71 -9.43 3.25
CA GLU A 43 2.51 -9.71 4.67
C GLU A 43 3.83 -9.99 5.39
N ALA A 44 4.75 -10.76 4.79
CA ALA A 44 6.05 -11.05 5.38
C ALA A 44 6.93 -9.78 5.45
N GLN A 45 6.91 -8.94 4.41
CA GLN A 45 7.66 -7.68 4.40
C GLN A 45 7.13 -6.67 5.42
N LEU A 46 5.81 -6.58 5.57
CA LEU A 46 5.19 -5.76 6.61
C LEU A 46 5.52 -6.29 8.00
N ALA A 47 5.41 -7.61 8.20
CA ALA A 47 5.73 -8.25 9.47
C ALA A 47 7.21 -8.09 9.86
N ALA A 48 8.14 -8.12 8.89
CA ALA A 48 9.55 -7.85 9.13
C ALA A 48 9.82 -6.43 9.65
N GLN A 49 8.96 -5.47 9.29
CA GLN A 49 8.98 -4.10 9.79
C GLN A 49 8.10 -3.89 11.03
N GLY A 50 7.46 -4.97 11.53
CA GLY A 50 6.57 -4.92 12.69
C GLY A 50 5.18 -4.38 12.41
N PHE A 51 4.77 -4.26 11.14
CA PHE A 51 3.44 -3.84 10.74
C PHE A 51 2.55 -5.03 10.39
N ARG A 52 1.24 -4.86 10.55
CA ARG A 52 0.24 -5.82 10.09
C ARG A 52 -0.75 -5.14 9.17
N MET A 53 -1.06 -5.80 8.05
CA MET A 53 -2.13 -5.38 7.16
C MET A 53 -3.46 -5.99 7.62
N VAL A 54 -4.51 -5.17 7.64
CA VAL A 54 -5.88 -5.61 7.84
C VAL A 54 -6.71 -5.14 6.66
N LEU A 55 -7.47 -6.10 6.12
CA LEU A 55 -8.35 -5.88 4.98
C LEU A 55 -9.79 -5.98 5.46
N ASP A 56 -10.62 -5.05 5.02
CA ASP A 56 -12.06 -5.11 5.29
C ASP A 56 -12.72 -6.28 4.52
N PRO A 57 -13.63 -7.06 5.13
CA PRO A 57 -14.33 -8.15 4.45
C PRO A 57 -15.21 -7.70 3.26
N HIS A 58 -15.55 -6.42 3.14
CA HIS A 58 -16.32 -5.85 2.02
C HIS A 58 -15.44 -5.41 0.84
N MET A 59 -14.12 -5.60 0.95
CA MET A 59 -13.17 -5.25 -0.08
C MET A 59 -13.48 -5.98 -1.40
N ARG A 60 -13.45 -5.24 -2.50
CA ARG A 60 -13.77 -5.79 -3.83
C ARG A 60 -12.58 -6.52 -4.45
N THR A 61 -11.37 -6.11 -4.06
CA THR A 61 -10.12 -6.66 -4.58
C THR A 61 -9.60 -7.77 -3.68
N PRO A 62 -9.37 -9.00 -4.19
CA PRO A 62 -8.85 -10.10 -3.38
C PRO A 62 -7.38 -9.88 -2.97
N LEU A 63 -6.99 -10.43 -1.81
CA LEU A 63 -5.63 -10.32 -1.25
C LEU A 63 -4.52 -10.70 -2.25
N GLU A 64 -4.74 -11.74 -3.05
CA GLU A 64 -3.81 -12.19 -4.09
C GLU A 64 -3.41 -11.07 -5.07
N LYS A 65 -4.30 -10.10 -5.29
CA LYS A 65 -4.08 -8.98 -6.21
C LYS A 65 -3.29 -7.85 -5.54
N LEU A 66 -3.32 -7.75 -4.22
CA LEU A 66 -2.46 -6.85 -3.44
C LEU A 66 -1.01 -7.36 -3.38
N GLN A 67 -0.84 -8.68 -3.53
CA GLN A 67 0.46 -9.34 -3.53
C GLN A 67 1.10 -9.46 -4.95
N ASN A 68 0.40 -8.98 -5.98
CA ASN A 68 0.85 -9.08 -7.36
C ASN A 68 1.38 -7.74 -7.87
N PRO A 69 2.51 -7.72 -8.61
CA PRO A 69 3.08 -6.48 -9.10
C PRO A 69 2.09 -5.74 -10.01
N SER A 70 1.98 -4.42 -9.84
CA SER A 70 1.03 -3.56 -10.59
C SER A 70 1.01 -3.72 -12.12
N ARG A 71 2.07 -4.28 -12.72
CA ARG A 71 2.17 -4.56 -14.16
C ARG A 71 1.29 -5.73 -14.62
N SER A 72 0.90 -6.64 -13.73
CA SER A 72 0.03 -7.79 -14.03
C SER A 72 -1.46 -7.52 -13.78
N LEU A 73 -1.80 -6.36 -13.19
CA LEU A 73 -3.19 -5.98 -12.91
C LEU A 73 -3.91 -5.48 -14.17
N LYS A 74 -5.11 -6.00 -14.40
CA LYS A 74 -6.01 -5.54 -15.47
C LYS A 74 -6.59 -4.17 -15.12
N VAL A 75 -6.97 -3.39 -16.13
CA VAL A 75 -7.53 -2.04 -15.95
C VAL A 75 -8.77 -2.01 -15.05
N GLY A 76 -9.62 -3.04 -15.12
CA GLY A 76 -10.78 -3.17 -14.23
C GLY A 76 -10.38 -3.39 -12.76
N GLU A 77 -9.38 -4.22 -12.53
CA GLU A 77 -8.85 -4.52 -11.19
C GLU A 77 -8.18 -3.28 -10.57
N ILE A 78 -7.44 -2.52 -11.39
CA ILE A 78 -6.85 -1.25 -10.97
C ILE A 78 -7.94 -0.28 -10.49
N LYS A 79 -9.07 -0.18 -11.20
CA LYS A 79 -10.17 0.70 -10.81
C LYS A 79 -10.80 0.25 -9.49
N SER A 80 -11.07 -1.05 -9.33
CA SER A 80 -11.60 -1.58 -8.06
C SER A 80 -10.64 -1.28 -6.90
N LEU A 81 -9.35 -1.51 -7.11
CA LEU A 81 -8.33 -1.26 -6.10
C LEU A 81 -8.21 0.23 -5.73
N LEU A 82 -8.33 1.13 -6.71
CA LEU A 82 -8.35 2.58 -6.42
C LEU A 82 -9.60 3.01 -5.64
N LEU A 83 -10.74 2.36 -5.86
CA LEU A 83 -11.95 2.59 -5.07
C LEU A 83 -11.78 2.05 -3.65
N ASP A 84 -11.23 0.84 -3.49
CA ASP A 84 -10.98 0.25 -2.17
C ASP A 84 -9.99 1.12 -1.35
N ILE A 85 -9.02 1.76 -2.00
CA ILE A 85 -8.13 2.76 -1.37
C ILE A 85 -8.88 4.03 -0.97
N ALA A 86 -9.79 4.51 -1.84
CA ALA A 86 -10.56 5.72 -1.58
C ALA A 86 -11.59 5.55 -0.45
N ASP A 87 -12.12 4.33 -0.30
CA ASP A 87 -13.05 3.92 0.73
C ASP A 87 -12.35 3.45 2.04
N ASP A 88 -11.01 3.51 2.10
CA ASP A 88 -10.16 3.15 3.26
C ASP A 88 -10.34 1.69 3.75
N TYR A 89 -10.58 0.75 2.82
CA TYR A 89 -10.70 -0.69 3.15
C TYR A 89 -9.37 -1.41 3.37
N ILE A 90 -8.24 -0.72 3.17
CA ILE A 90 -6.90 -1.25 3.36
C ILE A 90 -6.25 -0.48 4.51
N ASP A 91 -6.11 -1.15 5.65
CA ASP A 91 -5.46 -0.56 6.80
C ASP A 91 -4.14 -1.27 7.12
N VAL A 92 -3.15 -0.49 7.55
CA VAL A 92 -1.85 -0.99 7.97
C VAL A 92 -1.55 -0.34 9.30
N PHE A 93 -1.51 -1.14 10.36
CA PHE A 93 -1.24 -0.62 11.69
C PHE A 93 -0.03 -1.30 12.32
N PHE A 94 0.57 -0.57 13.26
CA PHE A 94 1.66 -1.06 14.07
C PHE A 94 1.10 -1.70 15.35
N PRO A 95 1.14 -3.03 15.53
CA PRO A 95 0.84 -3.65 16.81
C PRO A 95 1.86 -3.22 17.87
N LEU A 96 1.50 -2.21 18.67
CA LEU A 96 2.29 -1.70 19.80
C LEU A 96 2.77 -2.80 20.78
N PHE A 97 2.08 -3.94 20.82
CA PHE A 97 2.46 -5.11 21.62
C PHE A 97 3.79 -5.75 21.19
N PHE A 98 4.19 -5.67 19.91
CA PHE A 98 5.40 -6.34 19.43
C PHE A 98 6.68 -5.60 19.86
N TRP A 99 6.61 -4.27 19.99
CA TRP A 99 7.76 -3.44 20.35
C TRP A 99 8.11 -3.55 21.84
N VAL A 100 7.10 -3.63 22.72
CA VAL A 100 7.33 -3.89 24.15
C VAL A 100 8.03 -5.23 24.35
N SER A 101 7.64 -6.27 23.59
CA SER A 101 8.27 -7.59 23.70
C SER A 101 9.72 -7.61 23.20
N HIS A 102 10.04 -6.87 22.13
CA HIS A 102 11.42 -6.77 21.63
C HIS A 102 12.31 -5.93 22.56
N CYS A 103 11.79 -4.83 23.11
CA CYS A 103 12.48 -4.05 24.13
C CYS A 103 12.70 -4.86 25.43
N LEU A 104 11.69 -5.62 25.91
CA LEU A 104 11.85 -6.48 27.08
C LEU A 104 12.87 -7.59 26.82
N ALA A 105 12.87 -8.20 25.64
CA ALA A 105 13.82 -9.24 25.27
C ALA A 105 15.26 -8.70 25.22
N CYS A 106 15.47 -7.51 24.64
CA CYS A 106 16.78 -6.84 24.65
C CYS A 106 17.21 -6.43 26.06
N LEU A 107 16.30 -5.96 26.90
CA LEU A 107 16.61 -5.61 28.29
C LEU A 107 16.95 -6.85 29.12
N LEU A 108 16.24 -7.96 28.94
CA LEU A 108 16.50 -9.24 29.61
C LEU A 108 17.84 -9.85 29.18
N LEU A 109 18.23 -9.73 27.90
CA LEU A 109 19.51 -10.23 27.41
C LEU A 109 20.71 -9.37 27.83
N ALA A 110 20.51 -8.08 28.11
CA ALA A 110 21.57 -7.19 28.58
C ALA A 110 21.87 -7.31 30.10
N ILE A 111 21.02 -8.01 30.86
CA ILE A 111 21.13 -8.14 32.33
C ILE A 111 21.68 -9.53 32.75
N CYS A 112 21.83 -10.49 31.83
CA CYS A 112 22.51 -11.76 32.13
C CYS A 112 24.02 -11.64 31.93
N PRO A 113 24.85 -11.65 33.01
CA PRO A 113 26.31 -11.74 32.91
C PRO A 113 26.79 -13.10 32.43
#